data_AF-C5LB80-F1
#
_entry.id   AF-C5LB80-F1
#
_cell.length_a   1.000
_cell.length_b   1.000
_cell.length_c   1.000
_cell.angle_alpha   90.00
_cell.angle_beta   90.00
_cell.angle_gamma   90.00
#
_symmetry.space_group_name_H-M   'P 1'
#
loop_
_entity.id
_entity.type
_entity.pdbx_description
1 polymer ?
#
loop_
_entity_poly.entity_id
_entity_poly.type
_entity_poly.pdbx_seq_one_letter_code
_entity_poly.pdbx_strand_id
1 'polypeptide(L)'
;MASMATSIGVPAGLLTPSLVTGGYLGSAIGSAAKSIGEATDMSPSFVRYLHQTGVLFGMTGMFSSWFRTPITAVVIAYELTGVYSLVLPIMLCNYLSSALISLVYEKDVTEHMMERAGVSAEGAHFELTDAITEAKPVEHYDEDYHS
;
A
#
# COMPACT_ATOMS: atom_id res chain seq x y z
N MET A 1 14.29 -9.86 -14.15
CA MET A 1 12.91 -10.08 -14.65
C MET A 1 11.96 -8.96 -14.24
N ALA A 2 11.99 -8.43 -13.00
CA ALA A 2 11.13 -7.30 -12.59
C ALA A 2 11.26 -6.04 -13.46
N SER A 3 12.47 -5.70 -13.93
CA SER A 3 12.75 -4.52 -14.75
C SER A 3 12.07 -4.54 -16.13
N MET A 4 11.67 -5.70 -16.65
CA MET A 4 10.99 -5.79 -17.95
C MET A 4 9.49 -5.48 -17.85
N ALA A 5 8.85 -5.79 -16.70
CA ALA A 5 7.42 -5.53 -16.47
C ALA A 5 7.11 -4.05 -16.26
N THR A 6 8.05 -3.29 -15.70
CA THR A 6 7.90 -1.84 -15.46
C THR A 6 7.82 -1.02 -16.75
N SER A 7 8.14 -1.61 -17.92
CA SER A 7 8.14 -0.92 -19.22
C SER A 7 6.75 -0.53 -19.74
N ILE A 8 5.66 -1.05 -19.16
CA ILE A 8 4.29 -0.82 -19.62
C ILE A 8 3.68 0.51 -19.11
N GLY A 9 4.36 1.23 -18.22
CA GLY A 9 3.90 2.55 -17.77
C GLY A 9 2.63 2.53 -16.90
N VAL A 10 2.15 1.35 -16.51
CA VAL A 10 0.98 1.18 -15.63
C VAL A 10 1.45 0.98 -14.18
N PRO A 11 0.97 1.77 -13.20
CA PRO A 11 1.35 1.64 -11.78
C PRO A 11 1.14 0.22 -11.20
N ALA A 12 0.12 -0.50 -11.70
CA ALA A 12 -0.18 -1.87 -11.28
C ALA A 12 0.94 -2.88 -11.57
N GLY A 13 1.79 -2.63 -12.59
CA GLY A 13 2.93 -3.49 -12.92
C GLY A 13 4.03 -3.50 -11.85
N LEU A 14 4.05 -2.49 -10.96
CA LEU A 14 5.02 -2.37 -9.87
C LEU A 14 4.57 -3.04 -8.56
N LEU A 15 3.31 -3.46 -8.48
CA LEU A 15 2.74 -4.11 -7.29
C LEU A 15 3.51 -5.41 -6.97
N THR A 16 3.46 -6.40 -7.86
CA THR A 16 4.11 -7.70 -7.66
C THR A 16 5.62 -7.61 -7.36
N PRO A 17 6.44 -6.85 -8.11
CA PRO A 17 7.87 -6.77 -7.81
C PRO A 17 8.15 -6.10 -6.46
N SER A 18 7.36 -5.10 -6.05
CA SER A 18 7.53 -4.47 -4.74
C SER A 18 7.21 -5.45 -3.59
N LEU A 19 6.12 -6.21 -3.71
CA LEU A 19 5.74 -7.23 -2.72
C LEU A 19 6.80 -8.34 -2.64
N VAL A 20 7.26 -8.85 -3.78
CA VAL A 20 8.28 -9.91 -3.83
C VAL A 20 9.59 -9.44 -3.19
N THR A 21 10.04 -8.22 -3.53
CA THR A 21 11.27 -7.66 -2.97
C THR A 21 11.15 -7.45 -1.46
N GLY A 22 10.03 -6.89 -1.02
CA GLY A 22 9.73 -6.70 0.41
C GLY A 22 9.62 -8.03 1.15
N GLY A 23 9.03 -9.06 0.54
CA GLY A 23 8.91 -10.40 1.10
C GLY A 23 10.27 -11.07 1.29
N TYR A 24 11.20 -10.92 0.34
CA TYR A 24 12.56 -11.42 0.50
C TYR A 24 13.32 -10.69 1.62
N LEU A 25 13.21 -9.36 1.70
CA LEU A 25 13.80 -8.59 2.80
C LEU A 25 13.21 -8.98 4.16
N GLY A 26 11.88 -9.11 4.23
CA GLY A 26 11.18 -9.57 5.42
C GLY A 26 11.54 -11.00 5.81
N SER A 27 11.77 -11.89 4.84
CA SER A 27 12.24 -13.26 5.08
C SER A 27 13.68 -13.28 5.61
N ALA A 28 14.57 -12.42 5.11
CA ALA A 28 15.92 -12.30 5.65
C ALA A 28 15.91 -11.84 7.11
N ILE A 29 15.13 -10.80 7.43
CA ILE A 29 14.96 -10.29 8.79
C ILE A 29 14.30 -11.33 9.69
N GLY A 30 13.22 -11.96 9.22
CA GLY A 30 12.51 -13.01 9.95
C GLY A 30 13.37 -14.24 10.21
N SER A 31 14.27 -14.59 9.28
CA SER A 31 15.23 -15.69 9.44
C SER A 31 16.29 -15.35 10.48
N ALA A 32 16.81 -14.13 10.49
CA ALA A 32 17.71 -13.66 11.54
C ALA A 32 17.03 -13.67 12.91
N ALA A 33 15.78 -13.20 12.99
CA ALA A 33 14.99 -13.22 14.21
C ALA A 33 14.72 -14.65 14.70
N LYS A 34 14.49 -15.59 13.77
CA LYS A 34 14.37 -17.02 14.08
C LYS A 34 15.65 -17.58 14.70
N SER A 35 16.81 -17.32 14.11
CA SER A 35 18.09 -17.80 14.65
C SER A 35 18.37 -17.27 16.06
N ILE A 36 18.00 -16.01 16.34
CA ILE A 36 18.12 -15.42 17.68
C ILE A 36 17.14 -16.06 18.67
N GLY A 37 15.89 -16.30 18.25
CA GLY A 37 14.88 -16.96 19.08
C GLY A 37 15.25 -18.40 19.44
N GLU A 38 15.83 -19.15 18.50
CA GLU A 38 16.36 -20.50 18.73
C GLU A 38 17.56 -20.47 19.69
N ALA A 39 18.44 -19.47 19.61
CA ALA A 39 19.57 -19.30 20.53
C ALA A 39 19.16 -18.88 21.96
N THR A 40 17.91 -18.46 22.17
CA THR A 40 17.38 -17.98 23.46
C THR A 40 16.31 -18.89 24.06
N ASP A 41 16.18 -20.13 23.55
CA ASP A 41 15.18 -21.12 23.98
C ASP A 41 13.73 -20.61 23.93
N MET A 42 13.42 -19.72 22.98
CA MET A 42 12.04 -19.29 22.76
C MET A 42 11.17 -20.43 22.22
N SER A 43 9.88 -20.40 22.55
CA SER A 43 8.92 -21.40 22.05
C SER A 43 8.96 -21.48 20.51
N PRO A 44 9.04 -22.69 19.92
CA PRO A 44 9.03 -22.87 18.46
C PRO A 44 7.82 -22.23 17.76
N SER A 45 6.68 -22.15 18.44
CA SER A 45 5.47 -21.50 17.93
C SER A 45 5.64 -19.98 17.80
N PHE A 46 6.31 -19.35 18.77
CA PHE A 46 6.60 -17.91 18.76
C PHE A 46 7.62 -17.57 17.66
N VAL A 47 8.67 -18.37 17.54
CA VAL A 47 9.69 -18.21 16.51
C VAL A 47 9.09 -18.30 15.09
N ARG A 48 8.19 -19.27 14.86
CA ARG A 48 7.50 -19.40 13.56
C ARG A 48 6.59 -18.21 13.28
N TYR A 49 5.89 -17.70 14.29
CA TYR A 49 5.06 -16.51 14.18
C TYR A 49 5.90 -15.27 13.81
N LEU A 50 7.08 -15.12 14.41
CA LEU A 50 7.99 -13.99 14.15
C LEU A 50 8.55 -14.01 12.72
N HIS A 51 8.88 -15.19 12.20
CA HIS A 51 9.29 -15.35 10.80
C HIS A 51 8.16 -14.99 9.83
N GLN A 52 6.95 -15.53 10.05
CA GLN A 52 5.79 -15.29 9.17
C GLN A 52 5.38 -13.81 9.15
N THR A 53 5.31 -13.18 10.33
CA THR A 53 4.99 -11.75 10.45
C THR A 53 6.07 -10.86 9.87
N GLY A 54 7.35 -11.23 10.00
CA GLY A 54 8.47 -10.52 9.35
C GLY A 54 8.38 -10.49 7.83
N VAL A 55 8.05 -11.62 7.20
CA VAL A 55 7.82 -11.69 5.73
C VAL A 55 6.66 -10.77 5.33
N LEU A 56 5.55 -10.82 6.07
CA LEU A 56 4.35 -10.06 5.78
C LEU A 56 4.58 -8.55 5.91
N PHE A 57 5.23 -8.12 6.99
CA PHE A 57 5.53 -6.71 7.25
C PHE A 57 6.53 -6.17 6.23
N GLY A 58 7.55 -6.96 5.85
CA GLY A 58 8.49 -6.58 4.81
C GLY A 58 7.81 -6.40 3.46
N MET A 59 6.94 -7.34 3.09
CA MET A 59 6.17 -7.29 1.84
C MET A 59 5.25 -6.08 1.78
N THR A 60 4.38 -5.89 2.78
CA THR A 60 3.35 -4.84 2.77
C THR A 60 3.92 -3.47 3.09
N GLY A 61 4.94 -3.40 3.95
CA GLY A 61 5.62 -2.16 4.30
C GLY A 61 6.33 -1.56 3.10
N MET A 62 7.06 -2.38 2.33
CA MET A 62 7.73 -1.91 1.12
C MET A 62 6.74 -1.43 0.05
N PHE A 63 5.64 -2.16 -0.15
CA PHE A 63 4.55 -1.72 -1.02
C PHE A 63 3.94 -0.39 -0.54
N SER A 64 3.64 -0.25 0.76
CA SER A 64 3.06 0.96 1.33
C SER A 64 3.97 2.18 1.20
N SER A 65 5.30 2.02 1.35
CA SER A 65 6.23 3.12 1.12
C SER A 65 6.29 3.56 -0.34
N TRP A 66 6.13 2.63 -1.29
CA TRP A 66 6.24 2.95 -2.71
C TRP A 66 5.01 3.71 -3.23
N PHE A 67 3.82 3.32 -2.77
CA PHE A 67 2.54 3.82 -3.28
C PHE A 67 1.77 4.71 -2.30
N ARG A 68 2.25 4.91 -1.07
CA ARG A 68 1.57 5.66 0.00
C ARG A 68 0.11 5.23 0.24
N THR A 69 -0.19 3.95 0.06
CA THR A 69 -1.55 3.37 0.21
C THR A 69 -1.60 2.34 1.34
N PRO A 70 -1.51 2.76 2.61
CA PRO A 70 -1.43 1.83 3.75
C PRO A 70 -2.68 0.96 3.91
N ILE A 71 -3.87 1.46 3.55
CA ILE A 71 -5.13 0.68 3.62
C ILE A 71 -5.10 -0.46 2.60
N THR A 72 -4.74 -0.17 1.35
CA THR A 72 -4.60 -1.18 0.29
C THR A 72 -3.58 -2.25 0.68
N ALA A 73 -2.46 -1.83 1.27
CA ALA A 73 -1.43 -2.73 1.76
C ALA A 73 -1.95 -3.69 2.84
N VAL A 74 -2.80 -3.21 3.76
CA VAL A 74 -3.44 -4.04 4.80
C VAL A 74 -4.43 -5.03 4.18
N VAL A 75 -5.24 -4.60 3.21
CA VAL A 75 -6.18 -5.49 2.52
C VAL A 75 -5.43 -6.63 1.83
N ILE A 76 -4.34 -6.32 1.11
CA ILE A 76 -3.48 -7.34 0.50
C ILE A 76 -2.96 -8.32 1.56
N ALA A 77 -2.47 -7.81 2.69
CA ALA A 77 -1.95 -8.64 3.77
C ALA A 77 -3.01 -9.58 4.36
N TYR A 78 -4.22 -9.04 4.54
CA TYR A 78 -5.38 -9.78 5.04
C TYR A 78 -5.78 -10.88 4.06
N GLU A 79 -5.92 -10.57 2.78
CA GLU A 79 -6.29 -11.56 1.76
C GLU A 79 -5.24 -12.70 1.66
N LEU A 80 -3.96 -12.38 1.83
CA LEU A 80 -2.88 -13.37 1.74
C LEU A 80 -2.75 -14.27 2.99
N THR A 81 -3.28 -13.84 4.14
CA THR A 81 -3.11 -14.58 5.41
C THR A 81 -4.40 -15.05 6.07
N GLY A 82 -5.51 -14.34 5.86
CA GLY A 82 -6.79 -14.57 6.53
C GLY A 82 -6.78 -14.32 8.05
N VAL A 83 -5.71 -13.71 8.60
CA VAL A 83 -5.55 -13.55 10.05
C VAL A 83 -5.92 -12.14 10.49
N TYR A 84 -7.12 -12.00 11.07
CA TYR A 84 -7.63 -10.71 11.57
C TYR A 84 -6.78 -10.10 12.68
N SER A 85 -6.18 -10.93 13.54
CA SER A 85 -5.36 -10.46 14.67
C SER A 85 -4.14 -9.64 14.22
N LEU A 86 -3.73 -9.78 12.96
CA LEU A 86 -2.58 -9.08 12.39
C LEU A 86 -2.95 -7.77 11.67
N VAL A 87 -4.23 -7.49 11.44
CA VAL A 87 -4.67 -6.33 10.65
C VAL A 87 -4.21 -5.02 11.30
N LEU A 88 -4.46 -4.85 12.61
CA LEU A 88 -4.06 -3.65 13.34
C LEU A 88 -2.53 -3.43 13.37
N PRO A 89 -1.69 -4.41 13.74
CA PRO A 89 -0.25 -4.20 13.76
C PRO A 89 0.33 -3.96 12.35
N ILE A 90 -0.22 -4.59 11.30
CA ILE A 90 0.19 -4.33 9.91
C ILE A 90 -0.18 -2.91 9.49
N MET A 91 -1.37 -2.44 9.85
CA MET A 91 -1.81 -1.08 9.54
C MET A 91 -0.87 -0.04 10.15
N LEU A 92 -0.49 -0.23 11.41
CA LEU A 92 0.47 0.65 12.08
C LEU A 92 1.85 0.60 11.39
N CYS A 93 2.34 -0.60 11.07
CA CYS A 93 3.61 -0.78 10.36
C CYS A 93 3.62 -0.07 9.00
N ASN A 94 2.57 -0.27 8.19
CA ASN A 94 2.43 0.32 6.87
C ASN A 94 2.29 1.86 6.93
N TYR A 95 1.56 2.36 7.92
CA TYR A 95 1.45 3.79 8.17
C TYR A 95 2.80 4.40 8.52
N LEU A 96 3.56 3.79 9.44
CA LEU A 96 4.90 4.25 9.79
C LEU A 96 5.85 4.20 8.59
N SER A 97 5.82 3.13 7.81
CA SER A 97 6.62 3.01 6.58
C SER A 97 6.31 4.14 5.59
N SER A 98 5.01 4.44 5.41
CA SER A 98 4.54 5.52 4.53
C SER A 98 4.88 6.90 5.08
N ALA A 99 4.83 7.09 6.40
CA ALA A 99 5.21 8.34 7.02
C ALA A 99 6.71 8.59 6.87
N LEU A 100 7.55 7.59 7.16
CA LEU A 100 9.01 7.70 7.05
C LEU A 100 9.46 8.02 5.63
N ILE A 101 8.89 7.36 4.61
CA ILE A 101 9.26 7.63 3.23
C ILE A 101 8.81 9.02 2.79
N SER A 102 7.69 9.52 3.32
CA SER A 102 7.17 10.86 3.01
C SER A 102 8.01 11.98 3.61
N LEU A 103 8.85 11.68 4.60
CA LEU A 103 9.85 12.63 5.11
C LEU A 103 11.08 12.73 4.20
N VAL A 104 11.36 11.69 3.41
CA VAL A 104 12.56 11.61 2.55
C VAL A 104 12.24 12.02 1.12
N TYR A 105 11.09 11.60 0.61
CA TYR A 105 10.63 11.87 -0.74
C TYR A 105 9.35 12.69 -0.68
N GLU A 106 9.26 13.74 -1.49
CA GLU A 106 8.08 14.58 -1.60
C GLU A 106 6.97 13.86 -2.37
N LYS A 107 7.31 13.18 -3.47
CA LYS A 107 6.36 12.53 -4.36
C LYS A 107 6.44 11.01 -4.31
N ASP A 108 5.29 10.35 -4.43
CA ASP A 108 5.24 8.88 -4.54
C ASP A 108 5.41 8.44 -5.99
N VAL A 109 5.46 7.13 -6.22
CA VAL A 109 5.73 6.63 -7.55
C VAL A 109 4.55 6.83 -8.50
N THR A 110 3.32 6.85 -8.00
CA THR A 110 2.15 7.16 -8.84
C THR A 110 2.22 8.59 -9.34
N GLU A 111 2.52 9.55 -8.45
CA GLU A 111 2.71 10.95 -8.81
C GLU A 111 3.86 11.13 -9.82
N HIS A 112 5.01 10.49 -9.60
CA HIS A 112 6.13 10.54 -10.56
C HIS A 112 5.76 9.98 -11.94
N MET A 113 4.90 8.95 -12.00
CA MET A 113 4.45 8.38 -13.27
C MET A 113 3.45 9.30 -13.98
N MET A 114 2.55 9.94 -13.23
CA MET A 114 1.60 10.93 -13.77
C MET A 114 2.34 12.12 -14.39
N GLU A 115 3.36 12.64 -13.69
CA GLU A 115 4.18 13.74 -14.21
C GLU A 115 4.91 13.37 -15.50
N ARG A 116 5.45 12.15 -15.59
CA ARG A 116 6.09 11.64 -16.82
C ARG A 116 5.10 11.45 -17.96
N ALA A 117 3.85 11.14 -17.67
CA ALA A 117 2.78 11.06 -18.66
C ALA A 117 2.27 12.45 -19.10
N GLY A 118 2.78 13.54 -18.50
CA GLY A 118 2.32 14.90 -18.76
C GLY A 118 0.97 15.22 -18.11
N VAL A 119 0.48 14.36 -17.21
CA VAL A 119 -0.77 14.54 -16.47
C VAL A 119 -0.43 15.14 -15.10
N SER A 120 -0.61 16.44 -14.94
CA SER A 120 -0.44 17.09 -13.64
C SER A 120 -1.63 16.74 -12.75
N ALA A 121 -1.35 16.20 -11.55
CA ALA A 121 -2.38 15.96 -10.53
C ALA A 121 -3.12 17.25 -10.13
N GLU A 122 -2.47 18.40 -10.27
CA GLU A 122 -3.04 19.71 -9.96
C GLU A 122 -4.07 20.16 -11.01
N GLY A 123 -3.90 19.76 -12.27
CA GLY A 123 -4.85 20.07 -13.34
C GLY A 123 -6.16 19.28 -13.23
N ALA A 124 -6.07 18.01 -12.83
CA ALA A 124 -7.25 17.16 -12.66
C ALA A 124 -8.13 17.61 -11.46
N HIS A 125 -7.51 18.12 -10.38
CA HIS A 125 -8.25 18.68 -9.25
C HIS A 125 -8.95 20.00 -9.62
N PHE A 126 -8.33 20.81 -10.48
CA PHE A 126 -8.92 22.05 -11.00
C PHE A 126 -10.10 21.77 -11.94
N GLU A 127 -9.96 20.85 -12.90
CA GLU A 127 -11.06 20.45 -13.79
C GLU A 127 -12.23 19.80 -13.04
N LEU A 128 -11.98 18.97 -12.01
CA LEU A 128 -13.07 18.43 -11.19
C LEU A 128 -13.76 19.52 -10.37
N THR A 129 -13.00 20.47 -9.82
CA THR A 129 -13.55 21.58 -9.04
C THR A 129 -14.41 22.48 -9.93
N ASP A 130 -13.96 22.76 -11.15
CA ASP A 130 -14.73 23.51 -12.14
C ASP A 130 -15.97 22.72 -12.59
N ALA A 131 -15.85 21.41 -12.87
CA ALA A 131 -16.98 20.58 -13.25
C ALA A 131 -18.04 20.42 -12.14
N ILE A 132 -17.63 20.37 -10.87
CA ILE A 132 -18.54 20.37 -9.71
C ILE A 132 -19.18 21.74 -9.52
N THR A 133 -18.47 22.82 -9.83
CA THR A 133 -18.98 24.20 -9.75
C THR A 133 -19.95 24.53 -10.89
N GLU A 134 -19.73 23.97 -12.08
CA GLU A 134 -20.57 24.14 -13.27
C GLU A 134 -21.77 23.18 -13.31
N ALA A 135 -21.73 22.11 -12.52
CA ALA A 135 -22.88 21.26 -12.25
C ALA A 135 -23.93 22.04 -11.46
N LYS A 136 -24.80 22.74 -12.20
CA LYS A 136 -26.00 23.42 -11.70
C LYS A 136 -26.74 22.48 -10.73
N PRO A 137 -27.13 22.94 -9.53
CA PRO A 137 -27.79 22.08 -8.56
C PRO A 137 -29.05 21.51 -9.21
N VAL A 138 -29.19 20.19 -9.16
CA VAL A 138 -30.37 19.47 -9.67
C VAL A 138 -31.59 20.08 -9.01
N GLU A 139 -32.37 20.81 -9.80
CA GLU A 139 -33.64 21.39 -9.37
C GLU A 139 -34.51 20.28 -8.78
N HIS A 140 -35.07 20.61 -7.62
CA HIS A 140 -36.04 19.84 -6.87
C HIS A 140 -37.10 19.30 -7.84
N TYR A 141 -37.14 17.97 -8.00
CA TYR A 141 -38.27 17.33 -8.66
C TYR A 141 -39.46 17.47 -7.71
N ASP A 142 -40.31 18.47 -7.98
CA ASP A 142 -41.59 18.61 -7.32
C ASP A 142 -42.38 17.31 -7.52
N GLU A 143 -42.75 16.69 -6.40
CA GLU A 143 -43.65 15.55 -6.35
C GLU A 143 -45.06 15.99 -6.74
N ASP A 144 -45.33 16.08 -8.05
CA ASP A 144 -46.69 16.00 -8.58
C ASP A 144 -47.12 14.53 -8.62
N TYR A 145 -47.41 13.99 -7.43
CA TYR A 145 -48.15 12.73 -7.25
C TYR A 145 -49.12 12.90 -6.07
N HIS A 146 -50.29 13.47 -6.35
CA HIS A 146 -51.61 12.90 -6.04
C HIS A 146 -52.72 13.97 -6.03
N SER A 147 -53.58 13.87 -7.06
CA SER A 147 -55.06 14.06 -7.05
C SER A 147 -55.68 15.37 -6.58
#